data_AF-A0A1V3Q705-F1
#
_entry.id   AF-A0A1V3Q705-F1
#
_cell.length_a   1.000
_cell.length_b   1.000
_cell.length_c   1.000
_cell.angle_alpha   90.00
_cell.angle_beta   90.00
_cell.angle_gamma   90.00
#
_symmetry.space_group_name_H-M   'P 1'
#
loop_
_entity.id
_entity.type
_entity.pdbx_description
1 polymer ?
#
loop_
_entity_poly.entity_id
_entity_poly.type
_entity_poly.pdbx_seq_one_letter_code
_entity_poly.pdbx_strand_id
1 'polypeptide(L)'
;MNSLPLKLALLAGLGLTFAGVVYAPPAAAQVSVGVGINVGPPAPRYERVPPPRAGYVWAPGYWRWNGRRHVWAGGYWVHARPGYHYRPAYWAHGRGGWRFRQGYWGR
;
A
#
# COMPACT_ATOMS: atom_id res chain seq x y z
N MET A 1 -31.49 -19.01 -57.43
CA MET A 1 -30.34 -19.06 -58.38
C MET A 1 -29.37 -17.96 -57.99
N ASN A 2 -28.24 -18.32 -57.37
CA ASN A 2 -26.91 -17.73 -57.59
C ASN A 2 -25.88 -18.35 -56.62
N SER A 3 -25.03 -19.20 -57.19
CA SER A 3 -23.60 -19.48 -56.96
C SER A 3 -22.98 -19.64 -55.55
N LEU A 4 -22.47 -20.86 -55.31
CA LEU A 4 -21.53 -21.36 -54.27
C LEU A 4 -20.06 -20.85 -54.48
N PRO A 5 -19.02 -21.40 -53.81
CA PRO A 5 -18.59 -21.26 -52.40
C PRO A 5 -17.08 -20.89 -52.30
N LEU A 6 -16.55 -20.52 -51.13
CA LEU A 6 -15.10 -20.61 -50.90
C LEU A 6 -14.81 -21.28 -49.55
N LYS A 7 -14.36 -22.54 -49.64
CA LYS A 7 -13.79 -23.30 -48.54
C LYS A 7 -12.37 -22.79 -48.28
N LEU A 8 -12.11 -22.30 -47.08
CA LEU A 8 -10.77 -22.29 -46.48
C LEU A 8 -10.90 -23.01 -45.13
N ALA A 9 -10.35 -24.21 -45.09
CA ALA A 9 -10.18 -25.02 -43.91
C ALA A 9 -8.85 -24.65 -43.21
N LEU A 10 -8.66 -25.22 -42.00
CA LEU A 10 -7.47 -25.17 -41.12
C LEU A 10 -7.36 -23.90 -40.26
N LEU A 11 -7.19 -23.94 -38.92
CA LEU A 11 -6.64 -24.94 -38.00
C LEU A 11 -7.17 -24.77 -36.58
N ALA A 12 -7.18 -25.89 -35.85
CA ALA A 12 -7.40 -25.99 -34.42
C ALA A 12 -6.32 -25.26 -33.60
N GLY A 13 -6.70 -24.74 -32.42
CA GLY A 13 -5.78 -24.21 -31.43
C GLY A 13 -6.47 -23.95 -30.10
N LEU A 14 -6.55 -24.99 -29.27
CA LEU A 14 -6.97 -24.89 -27.87
C LEU A 14 -5.92 -24.07 -27.10
N GLY A 15 -6.28 -22.87 -26.63
CA GLY A 15 -5.38 -21.99 -25.88
C GLY A 15 -5.95 -21.62 -24.51
N LEU A 16 -5.95 -22.55 -23.56
CA LEU A 16 -6.10 -22.25 -22.14
C LEU A 16 -4.85 -21.50 -21.66
N THR A 17 -4.93 -20.19 -21.42
CA THR A 17 -3.91 -19.51 -20.60
C THR A 17 -4.54 -18.48 -19.65
N PHE A 18 -4.10 -18.59 -18.40
CA PHE A 18 -4.55 -17.96 -17.17
C PHE A 18 -4.88 -16.46 -17.25
N ALA A 19 -6.07 -16.07 -16.79
CA ALA A 19 -6.35 -14.71 -16.34
C ALA A 19 -5.67 -14.48 -14.97
N GLY A 20 -4.39 -14.13 -14.97
CA GLY A 20 -3.68 -13.67 -13.78
C GLY A 20 -4.11 -12.24 -13.44
N VAL A 21 -5.06 -12.06 -12.53
CA VAL A 21 -5.35 -10.74 -11.96
C VAL A 21 -4.16 -10.34 -11.09
N VAL A 22 -3.27 -9.52 -11.65
CA VAL A 22 -2.20 -8.87 -10.89
C VAL A 22 -2.84 -7.79 -10.04
N TYR A 23 -3.15 -8.11 -8.78
CA TYR A 23 -3.48 -7.09 -7.77
C TYR A 23 -2.19 -6.32 -7.45
N ALA A 24 -1.94 -5.25 -8.21
CA ALA A 24 -0.95 -4.25 -7.84
C ALA A 24 -1.59 -3.34 -6.78
N PRO A 25 -1.09 -3.30 -5.53
CA PRO A 25 -1.57 -2.30 -4.60
C PRO A 25 -1.29 -0.92 -5.18
N PRO A 26 -2.21 0.06 -5.04
CA PRO A 26 -1.97 1.41 -5.52
C PRO A 26 -0.67 1.91 -4.88
N ALA A 27 0.27 2.33 -5.73
CA ALA A 27 1.44 3.06 -5.28
C ALA A 27 0.94 4.35 -4.63
N ALA A 28 0.84 4.36 -3.31
CA ALA A 28 0.40 5.53 -2.57
C ALA A 28 1.43 6.65 -2.80
N ALA A 29 1.07 7.61 -3.64
CA ALA A 29 1.82 8.85 -3.80
C ALA A 29 2.06 9.44 -2.40
N GLN A 30 3.35 9.59 -2.05
CA GLN A 30 3.77 9.98 -0.71
C GLN A 30 3.54 11.47 -0.49
N VAL A 31 2.30 11.85 -0.16
CA VAL A 31 2.00 13.21 0.27
C VAL A 31 2.43 13.35 1.73
N SER A 32 3.64 13.89 1.95
CA SER A 32 4.08 14.32 3.27
C SER A 32 3.31 15.58 3.68
N VAL A 33 2.13 15.42 4.27
CA VAL A 33 1.33 16.55 4.74
C VAL A 33 1.98 17.15 5.99
N GLY A 34 2.79 18.19 5.80
CA GLY A 34 3.32 19.03 6.87
C GLY A 34 2.26 19.98 7.41
N VAL A 35 1.14 19.46 7.95
CA VAL A 35 0.20 20.30 8.70
C VAL A 35 0.83 20.59 10.05
N GLY A 36 1.05 21.86 10.39
CA GLY A 36 1.37 22.25 11.76
C GLY A 36 0.12 22.06 12.62
N ILE A 37 -0.01 20.90 13.27
CA ILE A 37 -1.17 20.60 14.12
C ILE A 37 -0.81 20.97 15.56
N ASN A 38 -1.54 21.92 16.14
CA ASN A 38 -1.39 22.30 17.55
C ASN A 38 -1.90 21.22 18.51
N VAL A 39 -2.76 20.33 18.03
CA VAL A 39 -3.28 19.17 18.77
C VAL A 39 -2.38 17.96 18.47
N GLY A 40 -1.73 17.40 19.49
CA GLY A 40 -0.91 16.19 19.33
C GLY A 40 -1.74 14.95 18.99
N PRO A 41 -1.10 13.90 18.45
CA PRO A 41 -1.75 12.60 18.32
C PRO A 41 -2.12 12.06 19.71
N PRO A 42 -3.18 11.25 19.82
CA PRO A 42 -3.42 10.46 21.02
C PRO A 42 -2.23 9.55 21.33
N ALA A 43 -2.22 8.96 22.52
CA ALA A 43 -1.21 7.99 22.92
C ALA A 43 -1.03 6.90 21.83
N PRO A 44 0.20 6.41 21.60
CA PRO A 44 0.45 5.29 20.71
C PRO A 44 -0.47 4.13 21.06
N ARG A 45 -1.19 3.61 20.07
CA ARG A 45 -2.05 2.45 20.25
C ARG A 45 -1.24 1.20 19.99
N TYR A 46 -1.26 0.25 20.93
CA TYR A 46 -0.71 -1.07 20.71
C TYR A 46 -1.63 -1.85 19.77
N GLU A 47 -1.04 -2.46 18.74
CA GLU A 47 -1.72 -3.32 17.78
C GLU A 47 -1.05 -4.69 17.80
N ARG A 48 -1.88 -5.74 17.86
CA ARG A 48 -1.37 -7.10 17.77
C ARG A 48 -0.79 -7.33 16.37
N VAL A 49 0.52 -7.56 16.31
CA VAL A 49 1.20 -7.88 15.05
C VAL A 49 0.68 -9.22 14.53
N PRO A 50 0.19 -9.30 13.28
CA PRO A 50 -0.25 -10.56 12.70
C PRO A 50 0.94 -11.52 12.49
N PRO A 51 0.67 -12.82 12.26
CA PRO A 51 1.73 -13.80 11.98
C PRO A 51 2.66 -13.34 10.83
N PRO A 52 3.98 -13.55 10.93
CA PRO A 52 4.93 -13.16 9.89
C PRO A 52 4.56 -13.72 8.51
N ARG A 53 4.75 -12.90 7.47
CA ARG A 53 4.52 -13.27 6.07
C ARG A 53 5.82 -13.19 5.27
N ALA A 54 6.23 -14.30 4.66
CA ALA A 54 7.46 -14.36 3.88
C ALA A 54 7.48 -13.32 2.75
N GLY A 55 8.57 -12.55 2.64
CA GLY A 55 8.71 -11.49 1.65
C GLY A 55 8.01 -10.17 2.00
N TYR A 56 7.44 -10.04 3.20
CA TYR A 56 6.78 -8.82 3.67
C TYR A 56 7.29 -8.39 5.05
N VAL A 57 7.13 -7.10 5.33
CA VAL A 57 7.37 -6.48 6.64
C VAL A 57 6.06 -5.88 7.11
N TRP A 58 5.77 -6.01 8.41
CA TRP A 58 4.61 -5.38 9.01
C TRP A 58 4.88 -3.88 9.19
N ALA A 59 4.07 -3.04 8.55
CA ALA A 59 4.00 -1.62 8.83
C ALA A 59 2.95 -1.40 9.94
N PRO A 60 3.36 -1.00 11.16
CA PRO A 60 2.42 -0.77 12.26
C PRO A 60 1.40 0.32 11.92
N GLY A 61 0.22 0.22 12.52
CA GLY A 61 -0.78 1.28 12.43
C GLY A 61 -0.30 2.61 13.03
N TYR A 62 -0.96 3.68 12.64
CA TYR A 62 -0.61 5.04 13.06
C TYR A 62 -1.84 5.93 13.16
N TRP A 63 -1.71 7.01 13.94
CA TRP A 63 -2.72 8.06 13.98
C TRP A 63 -2.64 8.92 12.72
N ARG A 64 -3.64 8.84 11.85
CA ARG A 64 -3.77 9.69 10.66
C ARG A 64 -4.59 10.94 11.02
N TRP A 65 -4.12 12.11 10.61
CA TRP A 65 -4.94 13.32 10.65
C TRP A 65 -5.88 13.37 9.44
N ASN A 66 -7.18 13.56 9.65
CA ASN A 66 -8.16 13.65 8.56
C ASN A 66 -8.60 15.09 8.23
N GLY A 67 -7.91 16.11 8.76
CA GLY A 67 -8.31 17.51 8.66
C GLY A 67 -9.10 18.02 9.87
N ARG A 68 -9.68 17.14 10.69
CA ARG A 68 -10.49 17.50 11.86
C ARG A 68 -10.05 16.82 13.16
N ARG A 69 -9.66 15.54 13.08
CA ARG A 69 -9.25 14.74 14.23
C ARG A 69 -8.22 13.68 13.83
N HIS A 70 -7.55 13.13 14.83
CA HIS A 70 -6.75 11.91 14.69
C HIS A 70 -7.68 10.70 14.56
N VAL A 71 -7.47 9.90 13.53
CA VAL A 71 -8.17 8.64 13.28
C VAL A 71 -7.15 7.52 13.17
N TRP A 72 -7.43 6.37 13.76
CA TRP A 72 -6.51 5.24 13.70
C TRP A 72 -6.52 4.64 12.30
N ALA A 73 -5.36 4.57 11.66
CA ALA A 73 -5.12 3.76 10.48
C ALA A 73 -4.46 2.46 10.94
N GLY A 74 -5.12 1.32 10.71
CA GLY A 74 -4.57 0.00 11.06
C GLY A 74 -3.29 -0.32 10.30
N GLY A 75 -2.47 -1.20 10.87
CA GLY A 75 -1.26 -1.65 10.22
C GLY A 75 -1.53 -2.47 8.97
N TYR A 76 -0.50 -2.64 8.15
CA TYR A 76 -0.61 -3.33 6.87
C TYR A 76 0.72 -3.98 6.48
N TRP A 77 0.65 -4.97 5.59
CA TRP A 77 1.83 -5.63 5.05
C TRP A 77 2.43 -4.82 3.90
N VAL A 78 3.73 -4.58 3.94
CA VAL A 78 4.51 -3.99 2.84
C VAL A 78 5.54 -5.00 2.33
N HIS A 79 5.80 -5.01 1.02
CA HIS A 79 6.84 -5.88 0.46
C HIS A 79 8.21 -5.57 1.05
N ALA A 80 8.92 -6.61 1.50
CA ALA A 80 10.28 -6.48 1.98
C ALA A 80 11.20 -6.00 0.85
N ARG A 81 12.12 -5.09 1.16
CA ARG A 81 13.14 -4.60 0.23
C ARG A 81 14.51 -5.11 0.68
N PRO A 82 15.19 -5.95 -0.13
CA PRO A 82 16.52 -6.46 0.22
C PRO A 82 17.50 -5.32 0.52
N GLY A 83 18.19 -5.41 1.67
CA GLY A 83 19.14 -4.38 2.11
C GLY A 83 18.51 -3.11 2.68
N TYR A 84 17.20 -3.09 2.96
CA TYR A 84 16.53 -1.98 3.61
C TYR A 84 15.72 -2.43 4.83
N HIS A 85 15.58 -1.54 5.79
CA HIS A 85 14.73 -1.69 6.96
C HIS A 85 13.55 -0.73 6.89
N TYR A 86 12.35 -1.23 7.15
CA TYR A 86 11.17 -0.38 7.22
C TYR A 86 11.20 0.45 8.50
N ARG A 87 11.06 1.76 8.36
CA ARG A 87 10.87 2.72 9.45
C ARG A 87 9.39 3.06 9.52
N PRO A 88 8.68 2.76 10.62
CA PRO A 88 7.26 3.07 10.77
C PRO A 88 6.96 4.56 10.65
N ALA A 89 5.71 4.87 10.31
CA ALA A 89 5.21 6.24 10.40
C ALA A 89 5.16 6.71 11.87
N TYR A 90 5.48 7.97 12.11
CA TYR A 90 5.47 8.54 13.45
C TYR A 90 5.14 10.03 13.44
N TRP A 91 4.73 10.55 14.60
CA TRP A 91 4.56 11.98 14.81
C TRP A 91 5.77 12.53 15.56
N ALA A 92 6.32 13.62 15.05
CA ALA A 92 7.41 14.34 15.69
C ALA A 92 6.92 15.68 16.20
N HIS A 93 7.24 16.02 17.45
CA HIS A 93 6.99 17.35 18.00
C HIS A 93 8.18 18.26 17.73
N GLY A 94 7.92 19.49 17.26
CA GLY A 94 8.95 20.50 17.06
C GLY A 94 8.41 21.92 17.31
N ARG A 95 9.23 22.93 17.02
CA ARG A 95 8.90 24.35 17.28
C ARG A 95 7.62 24.84 16.57
N GLY A 96 7.21 24.20 15.48
CA GLY A 96 6.00 24.54 14.72
C GLY A 96 4.84 23.59 14.94
N GLY A 97 4.79 22.92 16.10
CA GLY A 97 3.77 21.93 16.45
C GLY A 97 4.13 20.51 16.00
N TRP A 98 3.10 19.67 15.94
CA TRP A 98 3.24 18.27 15.55
C TRP A 98 3.34 18.12 14.04
N ARG A 99 4.28 17.29 13.59
CA ARG A 99 4.49 16.96 12.18
C ARG A 99 4.43 15.46 11.98
N PHE A 100 3.64 15.03 11.02
CA PHE A 100 3.58 13.63 10.62
C PHE A 100 4.79 13.28 9.76
N ARG A 101 5.44 12.16 10.07
CA ARG A 101 6.47 11.54 9.26
C ARG A 101 5.92 10.22 8.74
N GLN A 102 5.78 10.12 7.43
CA GLN A 102 5.35 8.87 6.79
C GLN A 102 6.42 7.80 6.98
N GLY A 103 5.98 6.53 7.06
CA GLY A 103 6.89 5.40 7.08
C GLY A 103 7.66 5.29 5.76
N TYR A 104 8.92 4.85 5.84
CA TYR A 104 9.84 4.84 4.72
C TYR A 104 10.84 3.69 4.83
N TRP A 105 11.53 3.40 3.73
CA TRP A 105 12.62 2.44 3.71
C TRP A 105 13.94 3.16 3.97
N GLY A 106 14.65 2.77 5.03
CA GLY A 106 16.01 3.22 5.31
C GLY A 106 17.01 2.12 4.96
N ARG A 107 18.19 2.49 4.49
CA ARG A 107 19.33 1.59 4.28
C ARG A 107 20.28 1.66 5.47
#